data_AF-A0A7H4PET2-F1
#
_entry.id   AF-A0A7H4PET2-F1
#
_cell.length_a   1.000
_cell.length_b   1.000
_cell.length_c   1.000
_cell.angle_alpha   90.00
_cell.angle_beta   90.00
_cell.angle_gamma   90.00
#
_symmetry.space_group_name_H-M   'P 1'
#
loop_
_entity.id
_entity.type
_entity.pdbx_description
1 polymer ?
#
loop_
_entity_poly.entity_id
_entity_poly.type
_entity_poly.pdbx_seq_one_letter_code
_entity_poly.pdbx_strand_id
1 'polypeptide(L)'
;MSSIRTPATSSRRIQEINTGILVANGADLKRWLAKLTNNNVQGEYYITDIIAMAYEEGREIAAVHPQRLSEVEGVNNRLQLSRLERVWQSEKAEELLLAGVMLRDPARFDLRGVLKHGRDVEIDTNVIFEGDVVLGDRVKIGTGCVIKEQHHW
;
A
#
# COMPACT_ATOMS: atom_id res chain seq x y z
N MET A 1 -27.91 -12.17 -43.64
CA MET A 1 -27.71 -10.71 -43.78
C MET A 1 -27.58 -10.13 -42.39
N SER A 2 -26.35 -9.98 -41.90
CA SER A 2 -25.65 -8.69 -41.67
C SER A 2 -26.29 -7.90 -40.51
N SER A 3 -25.62 -7.56 -39.42
CA SER A 3 -24.24 -7.06 -39.34
C SER A 3 -23.68 -7.23 -37.93
N ILE A 4 -22.50 -7.83 -37.83
CA ILE A 4 -21.61 -7.78 -36.68
C ILE A 4 -21.01 -6.37 -36.65
N ARG A 5 -21.25 -5.62 -35.56
CA ARG A 5 -20.55 -4.36 -35.31
C ARG A 5 -19.51 -4.60 -34.24
N THR A 6 -18.34 -5.07 -34.65
CA THR A 6 -17.12 -5.04 -33.83
C THR A 6 -16.55 -3.62 -33.90
N PRO A 7 -16.35 -2.90 -32.79
CA PRO A 7 -15.48 -1.73 -32.79
C PRO A 7 -14.03 -2.22 -32.82
N ALA A 8 -13.32 -1.79 -33.86
CA ALA A 8 -11.92 -2.10 -34.08
C ALA A 8 -11.01 -1.19 -33.25
N THR A 9 -9.99 -1.82 -32.66
CA THR A 9 -8.58 -1.36 -32.64
C THR A 9 -8.27 0.07 -32.19
N SER A 10 -7.81 0.23 -30.94
CA SER A 10 -6.43 0.69 -30.63
C SER A 10 -6.27 1.16 -29.18
N SER A 11 -6.60 0.33 -28.19
CA SER A 11 -6.10 0.55 -26.81
C SER A 11 -4.63 0.16 -26.80
N ARG A 12 -3.75 1.09 -27.22
CA ARG A 12 -2.31 0.97 -27.01
C ARG A 12 -2.08 0.72 -25.51
N ARG A 13 -1.09 -0.13 -25.22
CA ARG A 13 -0.67 -0.61 -23.90
C ARG A 13 -0.35 0.55 -22.95
N ILE A 14 -1.35 1.17 -22.34
CA ILE A 14 -1.14 2.07 -21.21
C ILE A 14 -0.80 1.16 -20.02
N GLN A 15 0.48 1.13 -19.67
CA GLN A 15 1.01 0.38 -18.53
C GLN A 15 1.12 1.26 -17.27
N GLU A 16 0.80 2.55 -17.42
CA GLU A 16 0.87 3.54 -16.35
C GLU A 16 -0.53 3.75 -15.79
N ILE A 17 -0.67 3.53 -14.48
CA ILE A 17 -1.93 3.74 -13.76
C ILE A 17 -1.84 5.05 -12.97
N ASN A 18 -2.93 5.83 -12.95
CA ASN A 18 -3.01 6.98 -12.07
C ASN A 18 -3.14 6.48 -10.62
N THR A 19 -2.22 6.89 -9.76
CA THR A 19 -2.16 6.47 -8.36
C THR A 19 -3.10 7.26 -7.44
N GLY A 20 -3.86 8.23 -8.00
CA GLY A 20 -4.74 9.12 -7.25
C GLY A 20 -4.01 10.26 -6.52
N ILE A 21 -2.69 10.36 -6.66
CA ILE A 21 -1.86 11.38 -5.99
C ILE A 21 -1.48 12.46 -7.01
N LEU A 22 -1.78 13.72 -6.70
CA LEU A 22 -1.44 14.87 -7.53
C LEU A 22 -0.83 15.98 -6.67
N VAL A 23 0.28 16.54 -7.13
CA VAL A 23 0.93 17.69 -6.52
C VAL A 23 0.94 18.83 -7.53
N ALA A 24 0.37 19.97 -7.14
CA ALA A 24 0.28 21.16 -7.99
C ALA A 24 0.33 22.44 -7.15
N ASN A 25 0.63 23.57 -7.79
CA ASN A 25 0.49 24.88 -7.16
C ASN A 25 -0.98 25.09 -6.73
N GLY A 26 -1.21 25.50 -5.48
CA GLY A 26 -2.56 25.61 -4.92
C GLY A 26 -3.49 26.58 -5.65
N ALA A 27 -2.97 27.67 -6.21
CA ALA A 27 -3.77 28.63 -6.97
C ALA A 27 -4.22 28.05 -8.33
N ASP A 28 -3.32 27.33 -9.00
CA ASP A 28 -3.62 26.64 -10.25
C ASP A 28 -4.60 25.49 -10.03
N LEU A 29 -4.37 24.67 -8.99
CA LEU A 29 -5.27 23.56 -8.63
C LEU A 29 -6.68 24.06 -8.34
N LYS A 30 -6.84 25.14 -7.56
CA LYS A 30 -8.15 25.73 -7.28
C LYS A 30 -8.86 26.23 -8.54
N ARG A 31 -8.11 26.83 -9.46
CA ARG A 31 -8.63 27.29 -10.76
C ARG A 31 -9.10 26.12 -11.63
N TRP A 32 -8.32 25.04 -11.72
CA TRP A 32 -8.68 23.87 -12.49
C TRP A 32 -9.88 23.12 -11.90
N LEU A 33 -9.93 22.95 -10.58
CA LEU A 33 -11.08 22.35 -9.89
C LEU A 33 -12.39 23.08 -10.20
N ALA A 34 -12.36 24.42 -10.26
CA ALA A 34 -13.54 25.23 -10.58
C ALA A 34 -14.02 25.09 -12.04
N LYS A 35 -13.16 24.60 -12.94
CA LYS A 35 -13.47 24.37 -14.36
C LYS A 35 -13.91 22.93 -14.64
N LEU A 36 -13.82 22.03 -13.68
CA LEU A 36 -14.25 20.64 -13.88
C LEU A 36 -15.74 20.61 -14.21
N THR A 37 -16.10 19.73 -15.15
CA THR A 37 -17.49 19.45 -15.50
C THR A 37 -17.74 17.97 -15.32
N ASN A 38 -19.00 17.60 -15.10
CA ASN A 38 -19.40 16.21 -14.97
C ASN A 38 -20.03 15.66 -16.26
N ASN A 39 -19.67 16.25 -17.40
CA ASN A 39 -20.19 15.86 -18.72
C ASN A 39 -19.47 14.61 -19.25
N ASN A 40 -19.63 13.51 -18.54
CA ASN A 40 -19.17 12.18 -18.93
C ASN A 40 -20.25 11.14 -18.69
N VAL A 41 -20.01 9.91 -19.16
CA VAL A 41 -20.98 8.80 -19.11
C VAL A 41 -21.37 8.39 -17.69
N GLN A 42 -20.58 8.73 -16.67
CA GLN A 42 -20.87 8.45 -15.25
C GLN A 42 -21.48 9.65 -14.51
N GLY A 43 -21.42 10.86 -15.08
CA GLY A 43 -21.93 12.07 -14.43
C GLY A 43 -21.07 12.54 -13.25
N GLU A 44 -19.80 12.15 -13.19
CA GLU A 44 -18.87 12.44 -12.09
C GLU A 44 -17.81 13.48 -12.47
N TYR A 45 -17.19 14.15 -11.48
CA TYR A 45 -16.06 15.04 -11.74
C TYR A 45 -14.76 14.25 -11.67
N TYR A 46 -14.02 14.15 -12.78
CA TYR A 46 -12.75 13.43 -12.81
C TYR A 46 -11.57 14.35 -12.54
N ILE A 47 -10.84 14.07 -11.46
CA ILE A 47 -9.62 14.81 -11.11
C ILE A 47 -8.52 14.68 -12.19
N THR A 48 -8.59 13.63 -13.02
CA THR A 48 -7.69 13.43 -14.15
C THR A 48 -7.82 14.52 -15.22
N ASP A 49 -8.97 15.19 -15.33
CA ASP A 49 -9.18 16.27 -16.30
C ASP A 49 -8.36 17.52 -15.96
N ILE A 50 -7.90 17.63 -14.71
CA ILE A 50 -6.95 18.66 -14.28
C ILE A 50 -5.61 18.52 -15.02
N ILE A 51 -5.18 17.30 -15.31
CA ILE A 51 -3.92 17.03 -16.03
C ILE A 51 -4.03 17.55 -17.47
N ALA A 52 -5.18 17.36 -18.11
CA ALA A 52 -5.45 17.91 -19.44
C ALA A 52 -5.43 19.45 -19.43
N MET A 53 -6.08 20.08 -18.44
CA MET A 53 -6.07 21.54 -18.30
C MET A 53 -4.66 22.10 -18.03
N ALA A 54 -3.86 21.41 -17.22
CA ALA A 54 -2.47 21.79 -16.95
C ALA A 54 -1.62 21.72 -18.23
N TYR A 55 -1.82 20.68 -19.05
CA TYR A 55 -1.15 20.52 -20.34
C TYR A 55 -1.52 21.63 -21.32
N GLU A 56 -2.81 21.96 -21.44
CA GLU A 56 -3.30 23.05 -22.29
C GLU A 56 -2.74 24.42 -21.88
N GLU A 57 -2.54 24.65 -20.58
CA GLU A 57 -1.92 25.86 -20.05
C GLU A 57 -0.38 25.86 -20.14
N GLY A 58 0.22 24.84 -20.76
CA GLY A 58 1.67 24.73 -20.96
C GLY A 58 2.46 24.47 -19.69
N ARG A 59 1.83 23.90 -18.65
CA ARG A 59 2.53 23.51 -17.41
C ARG A 59 3.35 22.25 -17.62
N GLU A 60 4.49 22.16 -16.94
CA GLU A 60 5.28 20.93 -16.88
C GLU A 60 4.52 19.87 -16.07
N ILE A 61 4.39 18.66 -16.63
CA ILE A 61 3.74 17.52 -15.99
C ILE A 61 4.79 16.43 -15.84
N ALA A 62 5.11 16.08 -14.59
CA ALA A 62 6.05 15.02 -14.26
C ALA A 62 5.29 13.83 -13.64
N ALA A 63 5.45 12.66 -14.26
CA ALA A 63 5.00 11.40 -13.67
C ALA A 63 6.06 10.86 -12.72
N VAL A 64 5.71 10.74 -11.43
CA VAL A 64 6.59 10.13 -10.42
C VAL A 64 6.20 8.68 -10.25
N HIS A 65 7.18 7.80 -10.48
CA HIS A 65 7.01 6.36 -10.29
C HIS A 65 7.45 5.99 -8.86
N PRO A 66 6.63 5.24 -8.10
CA PRO A 66 7.02 4.80 -6.77
C PRO A 66 8.18 3.80 -6.85
N GLN A 67 8.98 3.72 -5.80
CA GLN A 67 10.09 2.77 -5.73
C GLN A 67 9.60 1.33 -5.54
N ARG A 68 8.43 1.16 -4.92
CA ARG A 68 7.74 -0.13 -4.76
C ARG A 68 6.29 -0.02 -5.21
N LEU A 69 5.81 -1.00 -5.97
CA LEU A 69 4.41 -1.07 -6.39
C LEU A 69 3.44 -1.06 -5.20
N SER A 70 3.81 -1.68 -4.07
CA SER A 70 3.01 -1.69 -2.84
C SER A 70 2.71 -0.30 -2.27
N GLU A 71 3.54 0.71 -2.56
CA GLU A 71 3.35 2.09 -2.06
C GLU A 71 2.21 2.82 -2.77
N VAL A 72 1.77 2.34 -3.94
CA VAL A 72 0.70 2.96 -4.74
C VAL A 72 -0.44 2.01 -5.08
N GLU A 73 -0.37 0.75 -4.63
CA GLU A 73 -1.45 -0.21 -4.81
C GLU A 73 -2.67 0.24 -3.99
N GLY A 74 -3.67 0.79 -4.68
CA GLY A 74 -4.98 1.02 -4.09
C GLY A 74 -5.62 -0.29 -3.65
N VAL A 75 -6.07 -0.36 -2.39
CA VAL A 75 -6.82 -1.50 -1.86
C VAL A 75 -8.29 -1.36 -2.23
N ASN A 76 -8.70 -2.06 -3.27
CA ASN A 76 -10.09 -2.04 -3.73
C ASN A 76 -10.89 -3.25 -3.23
N ASN A 77 -10.21 -4.30 -2.72
CA ASN A 77 -10.87 -5.49 -2.18
C ASN A 77 -10.03 -6.18 -1.09
N ARG A 78 -10.66 -7.14 -0.39
CA ARG A 78 -10.05 -7.89 0.71
C ARG A 78 -8.86 -8.76 0.29
N LEU A 79 -8.80 -9.22 -0.97
CA LEU A 79 -7.68 -9.99 -1.49
C LEU A 79 -6.44 -9.12 -1.69
N GLN A 80 -6.61 -7.88 -2.15
CA GLN A 80 -5.52 -6.91 -2.25
C GLN A 80 -5.02 -6.52 -0.85
N LEU A 81 -5.94 -6.31 0.11
CA LEU A 81 -5.57 -6.02 1.50
C LEU A 81 -4.70 -7.13 2.10
N SER A 82 -5.08 -8.40 1.93
CA SER A 82 -4.31 -9.52 2.49
C SER A 82 -2.93 -9.67 1.86
N ARG A 83 -2.77 -9.29 0.58
CA ARG A 83 -1.46 -9.27 -0.09
C ARG A 83 -0.56 -8.17 0.46
N LEU A 84 -1.08 -6.95 0.62
CA LEU A 84 -0.32 -5.85 1.22
C LEU A 84 0.08 -6.17 2.67
N GLU A 85 -0.82 -6.76 3.45
CA GLU A 85 -0.49 -7.21 4.81
C GLU A 85 0.68 -8.20 4.79
N ARG A 86 0.75 -9.10 3.80
CA ARG A 86 1.89 -10.04 3.75
C ARG A 86 3.20 -9.37 3.38
N VAL A 87 3.18 -8.39 2.47
CA VAL A 87 4.35 -7.55 2.16
C VAL A 87 4.83 -6.83 3.42
N TRP A 88 3.93 -6.13 4.12
CA TRP A 88 4.23 -5.42 5.36
C TRP A 88 4.86 -6.33 6.42
N GLN A 89 4.32 -7.53 6.59
CA GLN A 89 4.80 -8.47 7.60
C GLN A 89 6.16 -9.07 7.24
N SER A 90 6.45 -9.23 5.95
CA SER A 90 7.78 -9.59 5.49
C SER A 90 8.80 -8.49 5.83
N GLU A 91 8.45 -7.22 5.61
CA GLU A 91 9.30 -6.07 5.96
C GLU A 91 9.55 -6.01 7.47
N LYS A 92 8.53 -6.26 8.30
CA LYS A 92 8.68 -6.29 9.76
C LYS A 92 9.54 -7.46 10.25
N ALA A 93 9.39 -8.63 9.64
CA ALA A 93 10.24 -9.77 9.97
C ALA A 93 11.71 -9.50 9.59
N GLU A 94 11.95 -8.85 8.45
CA GLU A 94 13.29 -8.42 8.02
C GLU A 94 13.90 -7.40 8.98
N GLU A 95 13.13 -6.38 9.39
CA GLU A 95 13.58 -5.40 10.38
C GLU A 95 14.03 -6.07 11.70
N LEU A 96 13.25 -7.04 12.20
CA LEU A 96 13.58 -7.77 13.43
C LEU A 96 14.84 -8.62 13.29
N LEU A 97 14.99 -9.31 12.15
CA LEU A 97 16.20 -10.08 11.84
C LEU A 97 17.43 -9.17 11.78
N LEU A 98 17.35 -8.03 11.11
CA LEU A 98 18.42 -7.03 11.03
C LEU A 98 18.74 -6.41 12.40
N ALA A 99 17.74 -6.32 13.29
CA ALA A 99 17.90 -5.87 14.67
C ALA A 99 18.47 -6.96 15.62
N GLY A 100 18.71 -8.18 15.13
CA GLY A 100 19.34 -9.27 15.88
C GLY A 100 18.38 -10.24 16.57
N VAL A 101 17.07 -10.16 16.29
CA VAL A 101 16.11 -11.18 16.71
C VAL A 101 16.19 -12.37 15.76
N MET A 102 16.34 -13.57 16.29
CA MET A 102 16.30 -14.78 15.46
C MET A 102 14.86 -15.23 15.24
N LEU A 103 14.34 -15.05 14.02
CA LEU A 103 13.10 -15.66 13.56
C LEU A 103 13.42 -16.98 12.87
N ARG A 104 12.89 -18.11 13.36
CA ARG A 104 13.13 -19.44 12.75
C ARG A 104 12.52 -19.56 11.35
N ASP A 105 11.39 -18.92 11.13
CA ASP A 105 10.76 -18.80 9.81
C ASP A 105 10.05 -17.43 9.69
N PRO A 106 10.66 -16.45 9.02
CA PRO A 106 10.09 -15.12 8.81
C PRO A 106 8.74 -15.11 8.11
N ALA A 107 8.44 -16.13 7.27
CA ALA A 107 7.17 -16.21 6.56
C ALA A 107 6.03 -16.75 7.44
N ARG A 108 6.37 -17.40 8.56
CA ARG A 108 5.44 -17.94 9.57
C ARG A 108 5.53 -17.17 10.89
N PHE A 109 5.58 -15.85 10.80
CA PHE A 109 5.60 -14.93 11.93
C PHE A 109 4.63 -13.79 11.60
N ASP A 110 3.85 -13.34 12.60
CA ASP A 110 2.97 -12.18 12.44
C ASP A 110 3.15 -11.20 13.60
N LEU A 111 3.52 -9.96 13.27
CA LEU A 111 3.59 -8.83 14.18
C LEU A 111 2.38 -7.91 13.98
N ARG A 112 1.39 -7.99 14.86
CA ARG A 112 0.16 -7.18 14.84
C ARG A 112 0.22 -6.10 15.92
N GLY A 113 1.16 -5.19 15.77
CA GLY A 113 1.42 -4.12 16.72
C GLY A 113 2.89 -3.76 16.78
N VAL A 114 3.42 -3.59 17.99
CA VAL A 114 4.80 -3.20 18.23
C VAL A 114 5.48 -4.27 19.09
N LEU A 115 6.68 -4.68 18.69
CA LEU A 115 7.50 -5.60 19.45
C LEU A 115 8.82 -4.90 19.83
N LYS A 116 8.98 -4.62 21.12
CA LYS A 116 10.28 -4.24 21.70
C LYS A 116 10.98 -5.51 22.15
N HIS A 117 12.27 -5.63 21.90
CA HIS A 117 13.03 -6.83 22.25
C HIS A 117 14.37 -6.49 22.89
N GLY A 118 14.83 -7.37 23.78
CA GLY A 118 16.19 -7.41 24.28
C GLY A 118 17.14 -8.10 23.29
N ARG A 119 18.32 -8.48 23.77
CA ARG A 119 19.35 -9.20 23.00
C ARG A 119 19.09 -10.71 23.02
N ASP A 120 19.59 -11.41 21.99
CA ASP A 120 19.57 -12.87 21.89
C ASP A 120 18.15 -13.48 22.00
N VAL A 121 17.16 -12.82 21.39
CA VAL A 121 15.78 -13.31 21.34
C VAL A 121 15.63 -14.32 20.20
N GLU A 122 15.02 -15.48 20.48
CA GLU A 122 14.68 -16.49 19.48
C GLU A 122 13.17 -16.71 19.44
N ILE A 123 12.58 -16.63 18.25
CA ILE A 123 11.14 -16.82 18.02
C ILE A 123 10.98 -17.95 17.00
N ASP A 124 10.26 -18.98 17.41
CA ASP A 124 9.95 -20.14 16.58
C ASP A 124 8.75 -19.87 15.65
N THR A 125 8.32 -20.88 14.90
CA THR A 125 7.32 -20.72 13.84
C THR A 125 5.89 -20.53 14.35
N ASN A 126 5.04 -19.91 13.54
CA ASN A 126 3.63 -19.65 13.81
C ASN A 126 3.39 -18.85 15.11
N VAL A 127 4.28 -17.90 15.42
CA VAL A 127 4.14 -17.02 16.57
C VAL A 127 3.48 -15.71 16.16
N ILE A 128 2.51 -15.26 16.95
CA ILE A 128 1.77 -14.02 16.74
C ILE A 128 1.96 -13.09 17.95
N PHE A 129 2.36 -11.84 17.68
CA PHE A 129 2.38 -10.77 18.67
C PHE A 129 1.24 -9.79 18.40
N GLU A 130 0.45 -9.46 19.41
CA GLU A 130 -0.67 -8.49 19.30
C GLU A 130 -0.54 -7.38 20.35
N GLY A 131 -0.63 -6.11 19.94
CA GLY A 131 -0.48 -4.94 20.83
C GLY A 131 0.97 -4.46 21.00
N ASP A 132 1.28 -3.78 22.11
CA ASP A 132 2.65 -3.42 22.49
C ASP A 132 3.25 -4.51 23.40
N VAL A 133 4.09 -5.35 22.80
CA VAL A 133 4.77 -6.45 23.52
C VAL A 133 6.23 -6.11 23.73
N VAL A 134 6.72 -6.37 24.94
CA VAL A 134 8.13 -6.18 25.30
C VAL A 134 8.73 -7.52 25.73
N LEU A 135 9.79 -7.94 25.04
CA LEU A 135 10.61 -9.09 25.39
C LEU A 135 11.92 -8.62 26.02
N GLY A 136 12.36 -9.30 27.08
CA GLY A 136 13.67 -9.08 27.69
C GLY A 136 14.80 -9.78 26.93
N ASP A 137 15.99 -9.82 27.54
CA ASP A 137 17.15 -10.53 26.98
C ASP A 137 17.00 -12.05 27.08
N ARG A 138 17.56 -12.77 26.09
CA ARG A 138 17.66 -14.24 26.04
C ARG A 138 16.32 -14.95 26.11
N VAL A 139 15.26 -14.31 25.61
CA VAL A 139 13.91 -14.88 25.53
C VAL A 139 13.82 -15.89 24.38
N LYS A 140 13.16 -17.02 24.64
CA LYS A 140 12.81 -18.01 23.60
C LYS A 140 11.31 -18.21 23.57
N ILE A 141 10.69 -17.98 22.43
CA ILE A 141 9.25 -18.20 22.21
C ILE A 141 9.08 -19.43 21.34
N GLY A 142 8.30 -20.39 21.84
CA GLY A 142 8.02 -21.65 21.15
C GLY A 142 6.97 -21.53 20.05
N THR A 143 6.88 -22.58 19.23
CA THR A 143 5.95 -22.63 18.10
C THR A 143 4.49 -22.45 18.53
N GLY A 144 3.72 -21.68 17.76
CA GLY A 144 2.26 -21.54 17.95
C GLY A 144 1.82 -20.62 19.09
N CYS A 145 2.76 -19.89 19.72
CA CYS A 145 2.41 -18.93 20.77
C CYS A 145 1.69 -17.71 20.20
N VAL A 146 0.66 -17.25 20.91
CA VAL A 146 0.02 -15.95 20.69
C VAL A 146 0.24 -15.10 21.94
N ILE A 147 1.02 -14.04 21.82
CA ILE A 147 1.39 -13.16 22.93
C ILE A 147 0.67 -11.84 22.72
N LYS A 148 -0.15 -11.45 23.70
CA LYS A 148 -0.97 -10.25 23.64
C LYS A 148 -0.66 -9.35 24.81
N GLU A 149 -0.56 -8.05 24.57
CA GLU A 149 -0.64 -7.05 25.63
C GLU A 149 -2.00 -7.13 26.32
N GLN A 150 -2.02 -7.05 27.65
CA GLN A 150 -3.23 -7.01 28.46
C GLN A 150 -3.46 -5.59 28.96
N HIS A 151 -4.40 -4.86 28.37
CA HIS A 151 -4.95 -3.67 29.01
C HIS A 151 -5.99 -4.10 30.06
N HIS A 152 -5.63 -4.01 31.34
CA HIS A 152 -6.61 -4.01 32.42
C HIS A 152 -7.11 -2.58 32.63
N TRP A 153 -8.41 -2.36 32.41
CA TRP A 153 -9.15 -1.18 32.84
C TRP A 153 -9.75 -1.43 34.22
#